data_AF-A0A3B8RQB7-F1
#
_entry.id   AF-A0A3B8RQB7-F1
#
_cell.length_a   1.000
_cell.length_b   1.000
_cell.length_c   1.000
_cell.angle_alpha   90.00
_cell.angle_beta   90.00
_cell.angle_gamma   90.00
#
_symmetry.space_group_name_H-M   'P 1'
#
loop_
_entity.id
_entity.type
_entity.pdbx_description
1 polymer ?
#
loop_
_entity_poly.entity_id
_entity_poly.type
_entity_poly.pdbx_seq_one_letter_code
_entity_poly.pdbx_strand_id
1 'polypeptide(L)' 'MKNYFVYILSSKNKVLYVGMTNDLARRVFEHKEGLIEGFTKKYNV' A
#
# COMPACT_ATOMS: atom_id res chain seq x y z
N MET A 1 -12.93 16.06 -11.62
CA MET A 1 -11.88 16.23 -10.59
C MET A 1 -11.20 14.90 -10.33
N LYS A 2 -9.89 14.89 -10.07
CA LYS A 2 -9.18 13.66 -9.66
C LYS A 2 -9.16 13.61 -8.13
N ASN A 3 -9.58 12.49 -7.55
CA ASN A 3 -9.49 12.25 -6.10
C ASN A 3 -8.12 11.64 -5.78
N TYR A 4 -7.53 12.06 -4.66
CA TYR A 4 -6.29 11.50 -4.14
C TYR A 4 -6.46 11.18 -2.66
N PHE A 5 -5.81 10.11 -2.23
CA PHE A 5 -5.88 9.59 -0.88
C PHE A 5 -4.47 9.46 -0.32
N VAL A 6 -4.30 9.86 0.94
CA VAL A 6 -3.15 9.49 1.78
C VAL A 6 -3.63 8.41 2.72
N TYR A 7 -2.86 7.32 2.85
CA TYR A 7 -3.27 6.14 3.63
C TYR A 7 -2.10 5.53 4.41
N ILE A 8 -2.45 4.72 5.41
CA ILE A 8 -1.52 3.94 6.21
C ILE A 8 -1.92 2.46 6.11
N LEU A 9 -0.97 1.59 5.76
CA LEU A 9 -1.10 0.13 5.83
C LEU A 9 -0.32 -0.41 7.01
N SER A 10 -0.74 -1.58 7.52
CA SER A 10 -0.11 -2.26 8.64
C SER A 10 0.01 -3.75 8.37
N SER A 11 1.18 -4.31 8.64
CA SER A 11 1.40 -5.76 8.61
C SER A 11 1.11 -6.42 9.95
N LYS A 12 0.98 -7.76 9.95
CA LYS A 12 0.93 -8.55 11.19
C LYS A 12 2.16 -8.33 12.09
N ASN A 13 3.28 -7.92 11.51
CA ASN A 13 4.54 -7.65 12.21
C ASN A 13 4.66 -6.20 12.70
N LYS A 14 3.55 -5.44 12.75
CA LYS A 14 3.49 -4.04 13.20
C LYS A 14 4.33 -3.08 12.36
N VAL A 15 4.62 -3.44 11.10
CA VAL A 15 5.29 -2.54 10.16
C VAL A 15 4.23 -1.65 9.53
N LEU A 16 4.46 -0.34 9.57
CA LEU A 16 3.59 0.65 8.94
C LEU A 16 4.16 1.12 7.61
N TYR A 17 3.29 1.31 6.63
CA TYR A 17 3.61 1.94 5.36
C TYR A 17 2.67 3.10 5.10
N VAL A 18 3.22 4.26 4.75
CA VAL A 18 2.44 5.44 4.35
C VAL A 18 2.59 5.65 2.86
N GLY A 19 1.47 5.85 2.17
CA GLY A 19 1.45 6.02 0.72
C GLY A 19 0.37 6.98 0.26
N MET A 20 0.42 7.30 -1.04
CA MET A 20 -0.63 8.07 -1.71
C MET A 20 -1.00 7.47 -3.06
N THR A 21 -2.26 7.66 -3.46
CA THR A 21 -2.79 7.14 -4.74
C THR A 21 -4.06 7.89 -5.14
N ASN A 22 -4.37 7.89 -6.42
CA ASN A 22 -5.68 8.30 -6.95
C ASN A 22 -6.68 7.14 -7.04
N ASP A 23 -6.25 5.92 -6.74
CA ASP A 23 -7.05 4.70 -6.73
C ASP A 23 -6.59 3.82 -5.56
N LEU A 24 -7.35 3.84 -4.47
CA LEU A 24 -7.01 3.15 -3.23
C LEU A 24 -7.21 1.63 -3.34
N ALA A 25 -8.30 1.20 -3.99
CA ALA A 25 -8.63 -0.22 -4.10
C ALA A 25 -7.58 -0.98 -4.89
N ARG A 26 -7.20 -0.45 -6.06
CA ARG A 26 -6.12 -1.04 -6.87
C ARG A 26 -4.80 -1.06 -6.12
N ARG A 27 -4.44 0.04 -5.44
CA ARG A 27 -3.14 0.13 -4.77
C ARG A 27 -3.02 -0.80 -3.56
N VAL A 28 -4.13 -1.02 -2.83
CA VAL A 28 -4.18 -2.01 -1.74
C VAL A 28 -4.03 -3.43 -2.30
N PHE A 29 -4.66 -3.75 -3.43
CA PHE A 29 -4.51 -5.05 -4.10
C PHE A 29 -3.06 -5.29 -4.54
N GLU A 30 -2.43 -4.32 -5.20
CA GLU A 30 -1.03 -4.40 -5.65
C GLU A 30 -0.06 -4.71 -4.50
N HIS A 31 -0.27 -4.11 -3.33
CA HIS A 31 0.55 -4.36 -2.14
C HIS A 31 0.30 -5.74 -1.54
N LYS A 32 -0.96 -6.17 -1.40
CA LYS A 32 -1.31 -7.50 -0.86
C LYS A 32 -0.76 -8.65 -1.69
N GLU A 33 -0.80 -8.51 -3.01
CA GLU A 33 -0.30 -9.53 -3.95
C GLU A 33 1.21 -9.38 -4.24
N GLY A 34 1.88 -8.37 -3.69
CA GLY A 34 3.32 -8.15 -3.91
C GLY A 34 3.70 -7.90 -5.37
N LEU A 35 2.79 -7.26 -6.14
CA LEU A 35 2.95 -7.04 -7.58
C LEU A 35 4.00 -5.97 -7.91
N ILE A 36 4.30 -5.11 -6.95
CA ILE A 36 5.27 -4.02 -7.09
C ILE A 36 6.45 -4.30 -6.17
N GLU A 37 7.66 -4.28 -6.73
CA GLU A 37 8.89 -4.32 -5.93
C GLU A 37 8.99 -3.10 -5.03
N GLY A 38 9.33 -3.31 -3.76
CA GLY A 38 9.48 -2.21 -2.81
C GLY A 38 9.29 -2.61 -1.36
N PHE A 39 9.08 -1.61 -0.52
CA PHE A 39 8.96 -1.76 0.93
C PHE A 39 7.83 -2.72 1.33
N THR A 40 6.65 -2.55 0.76
CA THR A 40 5.47 -3.37 1.08
C THR A 40 5.70 -4.85 0.76
N LYS A 41 6.31 -5.15 -0.40
CA LYS A 41 6.71 -6.51 -0.76
C LYS A 41 7.82 -7.08 0.15
N LYS A 42 8.86 -6.28 0.43
CA LYS A 42 9.99 -6.71 1.28
C LYS A 42 9.57 -7.04 2.71
N TYR A 43 8.62 -6.28 3.27
CA TYR A 43 8.19 -6.40 4.66
C TYR A 43 6.81 -7.03 4.84
N ASN A 44 6.21 -7.51 3.74
CA ASN A 44 4.89 -8.12 3.70
C ASN A 44 3.82 -7.26 4.42
N VAL A 45 3.73 -6.00 3.98
CA VAL A 45 2.81 -4.96 4.51
C VAL A 45 1.52 -4.90 3.73
#